data_AF-A0A7J9Q6C9-F1
#
_entry.id   AF-A0A7J9Q6C9-F1
#
_cell.length_a   1.000
_cell.length_b   1.000
_cell.length_c   1.000
_cell.angle_alpha   90.00
_cell.angle_beta   90.00
_cell.angle_gamma   90.00
#
_symmetry.space_group_name_H-M   'P 1'
#
loop_
_entity.id
_entity.type
_entity.pdbx_description
1 polymer ?
#
loop_
_entity_poly.entity_id
_entity_poly.type
_entity_poly.pdbx_seq_one_letter_code
_entity_poly.pdbx_strand_id
1 'polypeptide(L)'
;MHNLTEIKNKLIEESFPELKYEKILVGYKKKFKNALFEYERPGKKKYFIKINELMKNAPLQAIEAGLAHEMAHIIREIKKGFFSSCFEGFLYKFSDRYKIVDERDADLAIVLRGYGKHLLELYKYREKLGLPLYEDNGLSASEIKKILSLS
;
A
#
# COMPACT_ATOMS: atom_id res chain seq x y z
N MET A 1 5.55 -17.44 -10.25
CA MET A 1 5.88 -16.03 -9.98
C MET A 1 4.75 -15.19 -10.52
N HIS A 2 4.24 -14.25 -9.73
CA HIS A 2 3.03 -13.49 -10.07
C HIS A 2 3.26 -12.52 -11.24
N ASN A 3 2.28 -12.41 -12.14
CA ASN A 3 2.30 -11.39 -13.19
C ASN A 3 1.86 -10.05 -12.60
N LEU A 4 2.80 -9.29 -12.06
CA LEU A 4 2.51 -8.04 -11.35
C LEU A 4 1.75 -7.02 -12.20
N THR A 5 2.04 -6.95 -13.50
CA THR A 5 1.39 -6.00 -14.41
C THR A 5 -0.09 -6.30 -14.55
N GLU A 6 -0.44 -7.59 -14.69
CA GLU A 6 -1.81 -8.06 -14.79
C GLU A 6 -2.59 -7.83 -13.50
N ILE A 7 -2.01 -8.20 -12.35
CA ILE A 7 -2.61 -7.95 -11.03
C ILE A 7 -2.88 -6.44 -10.85
N LYS A 8 -1.89 -5.60 -11.12
CA LYS A 8 -2.02 -4.15 -11.03
C LYS A 8 -3.11 -3.61 -11.95
N ASN A 9 -3.19 -4.08 -13.20
CA ASN A 9 -4.24 -3.64 -14.13
C ASN A 9 -5.63 -4.02 -13.61
N LYS A 10 -5.80 -5.27 -13.14
CA LYS A 10 -7.04 -5.76 -12.55
C LYS A 10 -7.48 -4.91 -11.34
N LEU A 11 -6.55 -4.62 -10.42
CA LEU A 11 -6.83 -3.75 -9.27
C LEU A 11 -7.30 -2.37 -9.70
N ILE A 12 -6.66 -1.75 -10.71
CA ILE A 12 -7.06 -0.44 -11.24
C ILE A 12 -8.46 -0.50 -11.86
N GLU A 13 -8.77 -1.54 -12.63
CA GLU A 13 -10.06 -1.69 -13.29
C GLU A 13 -11.20 -1.92 -12.30
N GLU A 14 -11.02 -2.83 -11.34
CA GLU A 14 -12.09 -3.28 -10.46
C GLU A 14 -12.24 -2.41 -9.21
N SER A 15 -11.14 -1.91 -8.67
CA SER A 15 -11.11 -1.36 -7.31
C SER A 15 -10.49 0.03 -7.21
N PHE A 16 -9.65 0.45 -8.16
CA PHE A 16 -8.96 1.75 -8.16
C PHE A 16 -9.12 2.52 -9.48
N PRO A 17 -10.36 2.71 -9.98
CA PRO A 17 -10.61 3.33 -11.28
C PRO A 17 -10.13 4.79 -11.36
N GLU A 18 -9.90 5.44 -10.21
CA GLU A 18 -9.31 6.78 -10.14
C GLU A 18 -7.89 6.84 -10.73
N LEU A 19 -7.19 5.72 -10.77
CA LEU A 19 -5.81 5.60 -11.26
C LEU A 19 -5.71 5.26 -12.75
N LYS A 20 -6.84 5.10 -13.47
CA LYS A 20 -6.86 4.63 -14.86
C LYS A 20 -6.07 5.51 -15.85
N TYR A 21 -5.87 6.79 -15.52
CA TYR A 21 -5.13 7.74 -16.36
C TYR A 21 -3.70 8.01 -15.87
N GLU A 22 -3.28 7.31 -14.81
CA GLU A 22 -1.96 7.44 -14.21
C GLU A 22 -1.05 6.33 -14.74
N LYS A 23 0.22 6.65 -15.02
CA LYS A 23 1.19 5.65 -15.45
C LYS A 23 1.79 4.97 -14.22
N ILE A 24 1.21 3.84 -13.84
CA ILE A 24 1.69 3.03 -12.71
C ILE A 24 2.50 1.84 -13.23
N LEU A 25 3.78 1.85 -12.90
CA LEU A 25 4.70 0.73 -13.08
C LEU A 25 4.83 -0.06 -11.78
N VAL A 26 5.09 -1.35 -11.89
CA VAL A 26 5.28 -2.26 -10.75
C VAL A 26 6.51 -3.12 -10.98
N GLY A 27 7.28 -3.45 -9.94
CA GLY A 27 8.42 -4.33 -10.11
C GLY A 27 9.15 -4.70 -8.83
N TYR A 28 9.79 -5.86 -8.84
CA TYR A 28 10.62 -6.31 -7.73
C TYR A 28 11.94 -5.54 -7.64
N LYS A 29 12.37 -5.19 -6.43
CA LYS A 29 13.64 -4.51 -6.15
C LYS A 29 14.38 -5.16 -4.98
N LYS A 30 15.71 -5.21 -5.09
CA LYS A 30 16.61 -5.65 -4.01
C LYS A 30 16.76 -4.56 -2.96
N LYS A 31 16.77 -4.97 -1.70
CA LYS A 31 17.03 -4.16 -0.48
C LYS A 31 16.01 -3.05 -0.22
N PHE A 32 15.05 -3.37 0.64
CA PHE A 32 14.36 -2.42 1.51
C PHE A 32 14.81 -2.72 2.94
N LYS A 33 15.09 -1.71 3.78
CA LYS A 33 15.53 -2.00 5.16
C LYS A 33 14.41 -2.69 5.95
N ASN A 34 13.17 -2.18 5.90
CA ASN A 34 12.05 -2.68 6.71
C ASN A 34 10.68 -2.71 5.99
N ALA A 35 10.62 -2.28 4.73
CA ALA A 35 9.38 -2.19 3.95
C ALA A 35 9.23 -3.39 2.99
N LEU A 36 7.97 -3.79 2.73
CA LEU A 36 7.64 -4.81 1.72
C LEU A 36 7.21 -4.18 0.39
N PHE A 37 6.65 -2.98 0.46
CA PHE A 37 6.20 -2.16 -0.66
C PHE A 37 6.62 -0.72 -0.39
N GLU A 38 6.94 0.00 -1.45
CA GLU A 38 7.14 1.46 -1.44
C GLU A 38 6.80 1.99 -2.82
N TYR A 39 6.12 3.12 -2.92
CA TYR A 39 5.96 3.84 -4.18
C TYR A 39 6.93 5.03 -4.30
N GLU A 40 7.24 5.41 -5.54
CA GLU A 40 7.93 6.65 -5.87
C GLU A 40 7.28 7.33 -7.07
N ARG A 41 7.45 8.65 -7.17
CA ARG A 41 6.89 9.46 -8.25
C ARG A 41 7.99 10.07 -9.12
N PRO A 42 8.50 9.33 -10.13
CA PRO A 42 9.58 9.83 -10.99
C PRO A 42 9.16 10.97 -11.93
N GLY A 43 7.88 11.33 -11.99
CA GLY A 43 7.42 12.46 -12.78
C GLY A 43 5.93 12.75 -12.65
N LYS A 44 5.45 13.76 -13.38
CA LYS A 44 4.03 14.09 -13.43
C LYS A 44 3.24 12.89 -13.98
N LYS A 45 2.24 12.45 -13.20
CA LYS A 45 1.40 11.28 -13.50
C LYS A 45 2.13 9.95 -13.71
N LYS A 46 3.35 9.82 -13.18
CA LYS A 46 4.16 8.61 -13.27
C LYS A 46 4.48 8.14 -11.87
N TYR A 47 4.08 6.91 -11.56
CA TYR A 47 4.34 6.25 -10.28
C TYR A 47 5.03 4.92 -10.54
N PHE A 48 5.89 4.54 -9.61
CA PHE A 48 6.52 3.23 -9.61
C PHE A 48 6.38 2.60 -8.24
N ILE A 49 5.61 1.50 -8.17
CA ILE A 49 5.45 0.71 -6.96
C ILE A 49 6.53 -0.37 -6.96
N LYS A 50 7.46 -0.25 -6.01
CA LYS A 50 8.58 -1.15 -5.82
C LYS A 50 8.18 -2.20 -4.80
N ILE A 51 8.40 -3.47 -5.13
CA ILE A 51 8.05 -4.62 -4.29
C ILE A 51 9.33 -5.30 -3.81
N ASN A 52 9.42 -5.61 -2.53
CA ASN A 52 10.54 -6.35 -1.98
C ASN A 52 10.66 -7.75 -2.59
N GLU A 53 11.88 -8.19 -2.95
CA GLU A 53 12.10 -9.54 -3.47
C GLU A 53 11.64 -10.64 -2.50
N LEU A 54 11.57 -10.35 -1.20
CA LEU A 54 10.97 -11.26 -0.20
C LEU A 54 9.50 -11.60 -0.50
N MET A 55 8.81 -10.78 -1.29
CA MET A 55 7.43 -11.01 -1.73
C MET A 55 7.32 -11.89 -2.97
N LYS A 56 8.41 -12.32 -3.61
CA LYS A 56 8.34 -13.19 -4.82
C LYS A 56 7.56 -14.48 -4.59
N ASN A 57 7.59 -14.99 -3.36
CA ASN A 57 6.92 -16.21 -2.93
C ASN A 57 5.68 -15.95 -2.05
N ALA A 58 5.21 -14.69 -1.98
CA ALA A 58 4.04 -14.35 -1.20
C ALA A 58 2.75 -14.92 -1.82
N PRO A 59 1.73 -15.21 -1.00
CA PRO A 59 0.38 -15.47 -1.51
C PRO A 59 -0.10 -14.30 -2.38
N LEU A 60 -0.92 -14.61 -3.40
CA LEU A 60 -1.46 -13.58 -4.30
C LEU A 60 -2.19 -12.48 -3.53
N GLN A 61 -2.97 -12.85 -2.52
CA GLN A 61 -3.72 -11.94 -1.68
C GLN A 61 -2.80 -10.94 -0.96
N ALA A 62 -1.63 -11.39 -0.48
CA ALA A 62 -0.66 -10.50 0.15
C ALA A 62 -0.06 -9.50 -0.86
N ILE A 63 0.14 -9.92 -2.12
CA ILE A 63 0.58 -9.03 -3.20
C ILE A 63 -0.50 -8.01 -3.53
N GLU A 64 -1.74 -8.45 -3.68
CA GLU A 64 -2.88 -7.59 -3.98
C GLU A 64 -3.09 -6.54 -2.88
N ALA A 65 -3.02 -6.95 -1.60
CA ALA A 65 -3.13 -6.02 -0.48
C ALA A 65 -2.02 -4.98 -0.47
N GLY A 66 -0.77 -5.39 -0.69
CA GLY A 66 0.35 -4.44 -0.73
C GLY A 66 0.22 -3.46 -1.90
N LEU A 67 -0.14 -3.93 -3.09
CA LEU A 67 -0.39 -3.05 -4.24
C LEU A 67 -1.56 -2.10 -3.99
N ALA A 68 -2.67 -2.59 -3.43
CA ALA A 68 -3.83 -1.80 -3.08
C ALA A 68 -3.49 -0.70 -2.07
N HIS A 69 -2.67 -1.01 -1.06
CA HIS A 69 -2.22 -0.06 -0.03
C HIS A 69 -1.44 1.10 -0.66
N GLU A 70 -0.45 0.80 -1.50
CA GLU A 70 0.34 1.82 -2.21
C GLU A 70 -0.54 2.64 -3.18
N MET A 71 -1.51 2.02 -3.84
CA MET A 71 -2.50 2.72 -4.67
C MET A 71 -3.37 3.69 -3.86
N ALA A 72 -3.72 3.35 -2.61
CA ALA A 72 -4.45 4.25 -1.72
C ALA A 72 -3.63 5.50 -1.38
N HIS A 73 -2.33 5.36 -1.09
CA HIS A 73 -1.44 6.51 -0.92
C HIS A 73 -1.36 7.37 -2.18
N ILE A 74 -1.21 6.76 -3.37
CA ILE A 74 -1.16 7.49 -4.64
C ILE A 74 -2.44 8.30 -4.87
N ILE A 75 -3.62 7.71 -4.65
CA ILE A 75 -4.92 8.42 -4.78
C ILE A 75 -4.97 9.62 -3.84
N ARG A 76 -4.54 9.44 -2.59
CA ARG A 76 -4.52 10.52 -1.60
C ARG A 76 -3.58 11.64 -2.02
N GLU A 77 -2.38 11.31 -2.50
CA GLU A 77 -1.43 12.29 -3.04
C GLU A 77 -2.04 13.08 -4.22
N ILE A 78 -2.72 12.40 -5.14
CA ILE A 78 -3.41 13.05 -6.26
C ILE A 78 -4.49 14.02 -5.76
N LYS A 79 -5.33 13.59 -4.79
CA LYS A 79 -6.43 14.40 -4.24
C LYS A 79 -5.93 15.65 -3.53
N LYS A 80 -4.80 15.58 -2.83
CA LYS A 80 -4.25 16.72 -2.09
C LYS A 80 -3.60 17.77 -3.00
N GLY A 81 -3.15 17.38 -4.19
CA GLY A 81 -2.52 18.27 -5.16
C GLY A 81 -1.00 18.39 -5.00
N PHE A 82 -0.34 18.94 -6.01
CA PHE A 82 1.13 18.99 -6.13
C PHE A 82 1.82 19.92 -5.12
N PHE A 83 1.15 21.01 -4.72
CA PHE A 83 1.76 22.05 -3.87
C PHE A 83 1.78 21.69 -2.37
N SER A 84 0.98 20.72 -1.93
CA SER A 84 0.93 20.20 -0.56
C SER A 84 2.01 19.14 -0.28
N SER A 85 2.50 18.45 -1.33
CA SER A 85 3.55 17.42 -1.21
C SER A 85 4.90 17.96 -0.67
N CYS A 86 5.23 19.23 -0.92
CA CYS A 86 6.47 19.85 -0.44
C CYS A 86 6.44 20.13 1.08
N PHE A 87 5.27 20.50 1.64
CA PHE A 87 5.05 20.64 3.08
C PHE A 87 4.93 19.27 3.79
N GLU A 88 4.40 18.26 3.10
CA GLU A 88 4.27 16.91 3.64
C GLU A 88 5.60 16.17 3.70
N GLY A 89 6.55 16.40 2.79
CA GLY A 89 7.92 15.90 2.96
C GLY A 89 8.58 16.41 4.25
N PHE A 90 8.19 17.61 4.71
CA PHE A 90 8.60 18.17 6.00
C PHE A 90 7.83 17.50 7.16
N LEU A 91 6.50 17.43 7.11
CA LEU A 91 5.69 16.81 8.19
C LEU A 91 5.93 15.30 8.34
N TYR A 92 6.10 14.55 7.24
CA TYR A 92 6.41 13.12 7.22
C TYR A 92 7.78 12.82 7.84
N LYS A 93 8.71 13.78 7.79
CA LYS A 93 10.03 13.69 8.41
C LYS A 93 10.04 14.15 9.88
N PHE A 94 9.06 14.97 10.29
CA PHE A 94 9.04 15.61 11.61
C PHE A 94 7.92 15.13 12.56
N SER A 95 6.96 14.31 12.10
CA SER A 95 5.84 13.86 12.93
C SER A 95 5.47 12.40 12.68
N ASP A 96 5.86 11.52 13.62
CA ASP A 96 5.45 10.12 13.62
C ASP A 96 3.93 9.98 13.62
N ARG A 97 3.21 10.88 14.30
CA ARG A 97 1.75 10.92 14.31
C ARG A 97 1.16 11.09 12.92
N TYR A 98 1.76 11.91 12.07
CA TYR A 98 1.28 12.10 10.70
C TYR A 98 1.44 10.82 9.88
N LYS A 99 2.59 10.14 10.03
CA LYS A 99 2.86 8.87 9.38
C LYS A 99 1.86 7.79 9.80
N ILE A 100 1.58 7.67 11.09
CA ILE A 100 0.59 6.73 11.62
C ILE A 100 -0.79 6.99 11.03
N VAL A 101 -1.23 8.25 10.96
CA VAL A 101 -2.52 8.58 10.36
C VAL A 101 -2.55 8.22 8.86
N ASP A 102 -1.47 8.49 8.13
CA ASP A 102 -1.41 8.22 6.69
C ASP A 102 -1.52 6.72 6.36
N GLU A 103 -0.76 5.90 7.08
CA GLU A 103 -0.75 4.43 6.95
C GLU A 103 -2.09 3.82 7.39
N ARG A 104 -2.70 4.31 8.48
CA ARG A 104 -4.05 3.91 8.92
C ARG A 104 -5.13 4.28 7.92
N ASP A 105 -5.05 5.46 7.31
CA ASP A 105 -5.98 5.90 6.29
C ASP A 105 -5.87 5.03 5.02
N ALA A 106 -4.65 4.63 4.65
CA ALA A 106 -4.42 3.72 3.53
C ALA A 106 -4.99 2.32 3.82
N ASP A 107 -4.73 1.76 5.00
CA ASP A 107 -5.29 0.47 5.42
C ASP A 107 -6.82 0.49 5.45
N LEU A 108 -7.42 1.54 6.03
CA LEU A 108 -8.86 1.69 6.06
C LEU A 108 -9.44 1.79 4.64
N ALA A 109 -8.80 2.56 3.76
CA ALA A 109 -9.26 2.73 2.38
C ALA A 109 -9.30 1.39 1.62
N ILE A 110 -8.32 0.51 1.80
CA ILE A 110 -8.33 -0.79 1.12
C ILE A 110 -9.28 -1.79 1.78
N VAL A 111 -9.45 -1.74 3.10
CA VAL A 111 -10.45 -2.55 3.82
C VAL A 111 -11.85 -2.22 3.31
N LEU A 112 -12.17 -0.93 3.18
CA LEU A 112 -13.46 -0.47 2.64
C LEU A 112 -13.65 -0.83 1.16
N ARG A 113 -12.57 -1.09 0.41
CA ARG A 113 -12.61 -1.61 -0.97
C ARG A 113 -12.68 -3.15 -1.04
N GLY A 114 -12.85 -3.84 0.08
CA GLY A 114 -12.99 -5.30 0.15
C GLY A 114 -11.69 -6.08 0.35
N TYR A 115 -10.55 -5.40 0.50
CA TYR A 115 -9.23 -6.05 0.65
C TYR A 115 -8.85 -6.37 2.10
N GLY A 116 -9.78 -6.26 3.06
CA GLY A 116 -9.45 -6.50 4.47
C GLY A 116 -8.92 -7.91 4.75
N LYS A 117 -9.49 -8.96 4.12
CA LYS A 117 -8.95 -10.34 4.24
C LYS A 117 -7.56 -10.47 3.60
N HIS A 118 -7.32 -9.74 2.51
CA HIS A 118 -6.03 -9.76 1.80
C HIS A 118 -4.95 -9.06 2.64
N LEU A 119 -5.31 -7.97 3.32
CA LEU A 119 -4.44 -7.26 4.26
C LEU A 119 -4.02 -8.15 5.44
N LEU A 120 -4.94 -8.96 5.97
CA LEU A 120 -4.61 -9.96 7.00
C LEU A 120 -3.61 -11.02 6.48
N GLU A 121 -3.74 -11.47 5.24
CA GLU A 121 -2.76 -12.38 4.63
C GLU A 121 -1.39 -11.71 4.43
N LEU A 122 -1.36 -10.42 4.11
CA LEU A 122 -0.11 -9.65 4.07
C LEU A 122 0.55 -9.59 5.45
N TYR A 123 -0.20 -9.35 6.53
CA TYR A 123 0.33 -9.31 7.89
C TYR A 123 0.90 -10.67 8.31
N LYS A 124 0.16 -11.75 8.04
CA LYS A 124 0.60 -13.12 8.28
C LYS A 124 1.88 -13.45 7.51
N TYR A 125 1.98 -13.01 6.25
CA TYR A 125 3.19 -13.24 5.45
C TYR A 125 4.38 -12.42 5.98
N ARG A 126 4.15 -11.18 6.42
CA ARG A 126 5.18 -10.34 7.04
C ARG A 126 5.73 -10.96 8.33
N GLU A 127 4.84 -11.46 9.19
CA GLU A 127 5.20 -12.19 10.41
C GLU A 127 6.04 -13.44 10.08
N LYS A 128 5.64 -14.22 9.07
CA LYS A 128 6.41 -15.38 8.59
C LYS A 128 7.84 -15.02 8.15
N LEU A 129 8.05 -13.81 7.62
CA LEU A 129 9.37 -13.32 7.24
C LEU A 129 10.21 -12.84 8.43
N GLY A 130 9.68 -12.88 9.66
CA GLY A 130 10.35 -12.37 10.87
C GLY A 130 10.49 -10.85 10.88
N LEU A 131 9.70 -10.14 10.09
CA LEU A 131 9.69 -8.68 10.05
C LEU A 131 8.75 -8.16 11.14
N PRO A 132 9.13 -7.10 11.88
CA PRO A 132 8.25 -6.53 12.89
C PRO A 132 6.95 -6.07 12.24
N LEU A 133 5.82 -6.48 12.82
CA LEU A 133 4.53 -5.89 12.51
C LEU A 133 4.61 -4.40 12.85
N TYR A 134 4.07 -3.55 11.99
CA TYR A 134 3.93 -2.14 12.31
C TYR A 134 2.77 -1.99 13.30
N GLU A 135 2.95 -2.48 14.53
CA GLU A 135 1.90 -2.46 15.56
C GLU A 135 1.37 -1.05 15.80
N ASP A 136 2.18 -0.02 15.49
CA ASP A 136 1.82 1.38 15.75
C ASP A 136 1.54 2.23 14.51
N ASN A 137 1.77 1.76 13.28
CA ASN A 137 1.59 2.62 12.09
C ASN A 137 0.33 2.32 11.28
N GLY A 138 -0.14 1.08 11.20
CA GLY A 138 -1.32 0.70 10.39
C GLY A 138 -2.58 0.42 11.21
N LEU A 139 -3.60 -0.16 10.59
CA LEU A 139 -4.71 -0.77 11.32
C LEU A 139 -4.24 -2.10 11.94
N SER A 140 -4.58 -2.36 13.19
CA SER A 140 -4.29 -3.67 13.80
C SER A 140 -5.16 -4.78 13.20
N ALA A 141 -4.68 -6.03 13.29
CA ALA A 141 -5.44 -7.19 12.83
C ALA A 141 -6.82 -7.32 13.52
N SER A 142 -6.93 -6.89 14.78
CA SER A 142 -8.19 -6.86 15.53
C SER A 142 -9.14 -5.79 14.99
N GLU A 143 -8.64 -4.59 14.67
CA GLU A 143 -9.42 -3.52 14.03
C GLU A 143 -9.95 -3.96 12.67
N ILE A 144 -9.11 -4.56 11.82
CA ILE A 144 -9.52 -5.07 10.51
C ILE A 144 -10.63 -6.12 10.67
N LYS A 145 -10.46 -7.09 11.57
CA LYS A 145 -11.48 -8.11 11.85
C LYS A 145 -12.80 -7.51 12.33
N LYS A 146 -12.75 -6.48 13.16
CA LYS A 146 -13.94 -5.77 13.64
C LYS A 146 -14.66 -5.03 12.51
N ILE A 147 -13.92 -4.38 11.61
CA ILE A 147 -14.53 -3.73 10.43
C ILE A 147 -15.20 -4.78 9.54
N LEU A 148 -14.53 -5.91 9.31
CA LEU A 148 -15.05 -7.02 8.50
C LEU A 148 -16.28 -7.71 9.10
N SER A 149 -16.51 -7.61 10.41
CA SER A 149 -17.72 -8.15 11.05
C SER A 149 -18.92 -7.20 11.00
N LEU A 150 -18.70 -5.95 10.59
CA LEU A 150 -19.72 -4.91 10.47
C LEU A 150 -20.16 -4.68 9.01
N SER A 151 -19.46 -5.31 8.06
CA SER A 151 -19.70 -5.23 6.62
C SER A 151 -20.38 -6.49 6.10
#